data_AF-A0A945E4Q1-F1
#
_entry.id   AF-A0A945E4Q1-F1
#
_cell.length_a   1.000
_cell.length_b   1.000
_cell.length_c   1.000
_cell.angle_alpha   90.00
_cell.angle_beta   90.00
_cell.angle_gamma   90.00
#
_symmetry.space_group_name_H-M   'P 1'
#
loop_
_entity.id
_entity.type
_entity.pdbx_description
1 polymer ?
#
loop_
_entity_poly.entity_id
_entity_poly.type
_entity_poly.pdbx_seq_one_letter_code
_entity_poly.pdbx_strand_id
1 'polypeptide(L)' 'MDLGPVPETTRADWSSDQEVRWCPGCGDYSILSAMQMLMPELGARREKTVFISGIGC' A
#
# COMPACT_ATOMS: atom_id res chain seq x y z
N MET A 1 22.11 -10.97 -3.30
CA MET A 1 21.81 -9.75 -2.54
C MET A 1 20.82 -10.15 -1.47
N ASP A 2 21.30 -10.39 -0.26
CA ASP A 2 20.44 -10.73 0.87
C ASP A 2 20.29 -9.46 1.73
N LEU A 3 19.06 -8.97 1.89
CA LEU A 3 18.75 -7.71 2.56
C LEU A 3 18.53 -7.89 4.08
N GLY A 4 18.93 -9.03 4.62
CA GLY A 4 18.71 -9.40 6.02
C GLY A 4 17.23 -9.69 6.30
N PRO A 5 16.82 -9.66 7.57
CA PRO A 5 15.41 -9.82 7.96
C PRO A 5 14.52 -8.72 7.38
N VAL A 6 13.29 -9.07 6.98
CA VAL A 6 12.29 -8.07 6.56
C VAL A 6 11.91 -7.22 7.78
N PRO A 7 11.98 -5.88 7.70
CA PRO A 7 11.50 -5.02 8.76
C PRO A 7 10.00 -5.22 9.02
N GLU A 8 9.60 -5.28 10.29
CA GLU A 8 8.18 -5.18 10.63
C GLU A 8 7.66 -3.80 10.22
N THR A 9 6.52 -3.77 9.55
CA THR A 9 5.86 -2.53 9.10
C THR A 9 4.43 -2.49 9.62
N THR A 10 3.84 -1.31 9.59
CA THR A 10 2.45 -1.06 9.98
C THR A 10 1.65 -0.56 8.77
N ARG A 11 0.32 -0.54 8.89
CA ARG A 11 -0.55 0.06 7.86
C ARG A 11 -0.14 1.50 7.50
N ALA A 12 0.31 2.28 8.49
CA ALA A 12 0.72 3.66 8.31
C ALA A 12 1.92 3.76 7.37
N ASP A 13 2.87 2.82 7.46
CA ASP A 13 4.02 2.77 6.56
C ASP A 13 3.56 2.61 5.11
N TRP A 14 2.52 1.82 4.84
CA TRP A 14 1.97 1.56 3.50
C TRP A 14 0.97 2.59 2.98
N SER A 15 0.76 3.68 3.72
CA SER A 15 -0.15 4.76 3.35
C SER A 15 0.61 5.92 2.70
N SER A 16 -0.07 6.66 1.82
CA SER A 16 0.46 7.89 1.23
C SER A 16 0.03 9.11 2.03
N ASP A 17 0.86 10.15 2.03
CA ASP A 17 0.55 11.49 2.56
C ASP A 17 -0.34 12.32 1.63
N GLN A 18 -0.59 11.83 0.41
CA GLN A 18 -1.45 12.49 -0.56
C GLN A 18 -2.92 12.31 -0.20
N GLU A 19 -3.69 13.38 -0.39
CA GLU A 19 -5.14 13.34 -0.24
C GLU A 19 -5.79 12.49 -1.34
N VAL A 20 -6.65 11.55 -0.94
CA VAL A 20 -7.43 10.72 -1.86
C VAL A 20 -8.63 11.51 -2.38
N ARG A 21 -8.68 11.75 -3.69
CA ARG A 21 -9.70 12.61 -4.35
C ARG A 21 -10.83 11.83 -5.04
N TRP A 22 -11.05 10.58 -4.66
CA TRP A 22 -12.16 9.78 -5.17
C TRP A 22 -13.53 10.30 -4.67
N CYS A 23 -14.60 9.97 -5.40
CA CYS A 23 -15.94 10.37 -5.00
C CYS A 23 -16.36 9.70 -3.68
N PRO A 24 -17.19 10.38 -2.83
CA PRO A 24 -17.73 9.77 -1.62
C PRO A 24 -18.45 8.44 -1.94
N GLY A 25 -18.08 7.37 -1.24
CA GLY A 25 -18.63 6.03 -1.46
C GLY A 25 -17.99 5.24 -2.61
N CYS A 26 -16.90 5.73 -3.22
CA CYS A 26 -16.14 4.96 -4.21
C CYS A 26 -15.63 3.63 -3.62
N GLY A 27 -15.76 2.53 -4.37
CA GLY A 27 -15.25 1.21 -3.95
C GLY A 27 -13.73 1.14 -3.84
N ASP A 28 -13.01 2.03 -4.52
CA ASP A 28 -11.54 2.06 -4.52
C ASP A 28 -10.95 2.36 -3.13
N TYR A 29 -11.71 3.04 -2.26
CA TYR A 29 -11.33 3.20 -0.85
C TYR A 29 -11.15 1.85 -0.13
N SER A 30 -12.01 0.88 -0.42
CA SER A 30 -11.92 -0.45 0.17
C SER A 30 -10.71 -1.23 -0.38
N ILE A 31 -10.45 -1.10 -1.68
CA ILE A 31 -9.28 -1.73 -2.32
C ILE A 31 -7.98 -1.16 -1.73
N LEU A 32 -7.87 0.17 -1.64
CA LEU A 32 -6.72 0.85 -1.04
C LEU A 32 -6.51 0.42 0.42
N SER A 33 -7.57 0.40 1.23
CA SER A 33 -7.47 -0.01 2.63
C SER A 33 -7.02 -1.47 2.77
N ALA A 34 -7.56 -2.37 1.95
CA ALA A 34 -7.17 -3.78 1.97
C ALA A 34 -5.69 -3.95 1.62
N MET A 35 -5.21 -3.26 0.57
CA MET A 35 -3.79 -3.29 0.21
C MET A 35 -2.92 -2.81 1.39
N GLN A 36 -3.22 -1.64 1.97
CA GLN A 36 -2.44 -1.08 3.08
C GLN A 36 -2.39 -2.00 4.32
N MET A 37 -3.45 -2.76 4.59
CA MET A 37 -3.52 -3.69 5.71
C MET A 37 -2.76 -4.99 5.45
N LEU A 38 -2.78 -5.49 4.22
CA LEU A 38 -2.16 -6.77 3.87
C LEU A 38 -0.64 -6.69 3.73
N MET A 39 -0.09 -5.54 3.31
CA MET A 39 1.35 -5.44 3.06
C MET A 39 2.25 -5.77 4.28
N PRO A 40 1.91 -5.34 5.51
CA PRO A 40 2.57 -5.81 6.72
C PRO A 40 2.53 -7.32 6.91
N GLU A 41 1.35 -7.93 6.74
CA GLU A 41 1.14 -9.38 6.94
C GLU A 41 1.92 -10.22 5.92
N LEU A 42 2.08 -9.70 4.70
CA LEU A 42 2.86 -10.34 3.65
C LEU A 42 4.38 -10.24 3.88
N GLY A 43 4.84 -9.47 4.88
CA GLY A 43 6.28 -9.26 5.10
C GLY A 43 6.96 -8.63 3.89
N ALA A 44 6.27 -7.71 3.22
CA ALA A 44 6.82 -7.05 2.04
C ALA A 44 7.88 -6.01 2.42
N ARG A 45 8.92 -5.88 1.60
CA ARG A 45 9.90 -4.79 1.70
C ARG A 45 9.44 -3.62 0.85
N ARG A 46 9.29 -2.45 1.45
CA ARG A 46 8.87 -1.23 0.74
C ARG A 46 9.84 -0.87 -0.39
N GLU A 47 11.13 -0.95 -0.13
CA GLU A 47 12.21 -0.66 -1.09
C GLU A 47 12.32 -1.68 -2.23
N LYS A 48 11.55 -2.78 -2.18
CA LYS A 48 11.44 -3.80 -3.23
C LYS A 48 10.02 -4.00 -3.74
N THR A 49 9.09 -3.14 -3.34
CA THR A 49 7.69 -3.19 -3.79
C THR A 49 7.39 -1.96 -4.64
N VAL A 50 6.75 -2.18 -5.78
CA VAL A 50 6.27 -1.10 -6.65
C VAL A 50 4.81 -1.34 -6.99
N PHE A 51 4.00 -0.28 -6.91
CA PHE A 51 2.62 -0.28 -7.37
C PHE A 51 2.59 0.40 -8.74
N ILE A 52 2.09 -0.30 -9.76
CA ILE A 52 1.99 0.21 -11.13
C ILE A 52 0.52 0.23 -11.52
N SER A 53 0.03 1.38 -11.97
CA SER A 53 -1.34 1.55 -12.43
C SER A 53 -1.40 1.94 -13.90
N GLY A 54 -2.57 1.73 -14.52
CA GLY A 54 -2.92 2.35 -15.80
C GLY A 54 -3.44 3.78 -15.62
N ILE A 55 -4.28 4.23 -16.55
CA ILE A 55 -5.01 5.50 -16.45
C ILE A 55 -6.43 5.20 -15.97
N GLY A 56 -6.87 5.88 -14.91
CA GLY A 56 -8.15 5.67 -14.25
C GLY A 56 -8.44 6.76 -13.22
N CYS A 57 -9.54 6.58 -12.48
CA CYS A 57 -10.11 7.55 -11.52
C CYS A 57 -9.24 7.81 -10.28
#